data_AF-A0A7W8FZH0-F1
#
_entry.id   AF-A0A7W8FZH0-F1
#
_cell.length_a   1.000
_cell.length_b   1.000
_cell.length_c   1.000
_cell.angle_alpha   90.00
_cell.angle_beta   90.00
_cell.angle_gamma   90.00
#
_symmetry.space_group_name_H-M   'P 1'
#
loop_
_entity.id
_entity.type
_entity.pdbx_description
1 polymer ?
#
loop_
_entity_poly.entity_id
_entity_poly.type
_entity_poly.pdbx_seq_one_letter_code
_entity_poly.pdbx_strand_id
1 'polypeptide(L)'
;MKSFLFRSIIFVVLLSACNISFADSNFPDRKALVLNTCPFVELSEFSFANRYSDRSTRFLQNLSWKNVGEQPIVAFEIVILKYDPFNRRQIGTKWTVTGVDSANWRPLAVGEIGKDGTLSYGDEEVFTSIAYVRHARLADGTIWSVDDAELSAKLRGLGTGISDFGDVKPDPKPKQL
;
A
#
# COMPACT_ATOMS: atom_id res chain seq x y z
N MET A 1 80.80 -13.83 -7.29
CA MET A 1 79.42 -14.19 -7.69
C MET A 1 78.59 -14.37 -6.42
N LYS A 2 77.67 -13.44 -6.11
CA LYS A 2 76.73 -13.56 -4.99
C LYS A 2 75.33 -13.24 -5.53
N SER A 3 74.42 -14.21 -5.45
CA SER A 3 73.05 -14.13 -5.93
C SER A 3 72.20 -13.30 -4.99
N PHE A 4 71.42 -12.36 -5.54
CA PHE A 4 70.38 -11.65 -4.81
C PHE A 4 69.05 -12.35 -5.07
N LEU A 5 68.51 -12.98 -4.04
CA LEU A 5 67.17 -13.55 -3.99
C LEU A 5 66.14 -12.41 -3.97
N PHE A 6 65.43 -12.21 -5.08
CA PHE A 6 64.24 -11.36 -5.13
C PHE A 6 63.09 -12.05 -4.38
N ARG A 7 62.70 -11.50 -3.23
CA ARG A 7 61.47 -11.89 -2.53
C ARG A 7 60.30 -11.06 -3.07
N SER A 8 59.44 -11.68 -3.87
CA SER A 8 58.17 -11.11 -4.30
C SER A 8 57.21 -11.04 -3.11
N ILE A 9 56.95 -9.83 -2.60
CA ILE A 9 55.87 -9.57 -1.63
C ILE A 9 54.58 -9.43 -2.43
N ILE A 10 53.73 -10.45 -2.39
CA ILE A 10 52.38 -10.40 -2.93
C ILE A 10 51.52 -9.57 -1.97
N PHE A 11 51.14 -8.38 -2.41
CA PHE A 11 50.20 -7.51 -1.69
C PHE A 11 48.77 -7.91 -2.09
N VAL A 12 48.09 -8.68 -1.23
CA VAL A 12 46.67 -9.04 -1.45
C VAL A 12 45.81 -7.87 -1.02
N VAL A 13 45.34 -7.08 -1.99
CA VAL A 13 44.34 -6.05 -1.76
C VAL A 13 42.98 -6.73 -1.67
N LEU A 14 42.50 -6.97 -0.45
CA LEU A 14 41.11 -7.33 -0.19
C LEU A 14 40.23 -6.12 -0.52
N LEU A 15 39.72 -6.06 -1.75
CA LEU A 15 38.60 -5.19 -2.09
C LEU A 15 37.35 -5.75 -1.40
N SER A 16 37.11 -5.31 -0.17
CA SER A 16 35.80 -5.43 0.46
C SER A 16 34.81 -4.63 -0.39
N ALA A 17 34.06 -5.34 -1.23
CA ALA A 17 32.89 -4.79 -1.88
C ALA A 17 31.90 -4.42 -0.79
N CYS A 18 31.93 -3.14 -0.38
CA CYS A 18 30.85 -2.55 0.39
C CYS A 18 29.64 -2.58 -0.54
N ASN A 19 28.76 -3.56 -0.34
CA ASN A 19 27.45 -3.57 -0.97
C ASN A 19 26.71 -2.35 -0.41
N ILE A 20 26.80 -1.23 -1.13
CA ILE A 20 25.92 -0.09 -0.91
C ILE A 20 24.54 -0.57 -1.33
N SER A 21 23.83 -1.17 -0.38
CA SER A 21 22.38 -1.33 -0.48
C SER A 21 21.82 0.08 -0.54
N PHE A 22 21.29 0.48 -1.69
CA PHE A 22 20.42 1.65 -1.75
C PHE A 22 19.23 1.34 -0.85
N ALA A 23 19.29 1.84 0.39
CA ALA A 23 18.19 1.69 1.33
C ALA A 23 16.95 2.26 0.66
N ASP A 24 15.94 1.39 0.46
CA ASP A 24 14.60 1.81 0.05
C ASP A 24 14.21 3.02 0.90
N SER A 25 13.90 4.15 0.27
CA SER A 25 13.71 5.44 0.96
C SER A 25 12.37 5.49 1.70
N ASN A 26 12.29 4.71 2.77
CA ASN A 26 11.11 4.55 3.59
C ASN A 26 11.39 5.05 5.01
N PHE A 27 10.38 5.65 5.62
CA PHE A 27 10.41 5.88 7.06
C PHE A 27 10.40 4.52 7.78
N PRO A 28 11.31 4.30 8.75
CA PRO A 28 11.37 3.04 9.49
C PRO A 28 10.07 2.78 10.26
N ASP A 29 9.46 3.84 10.79
CA ASP A 29 8.27 3.78 11.64
C ASP A 29 6.96 4.09 10.89
N ARG A 30 6.95 3.92 9.55
CA ARG A 30 5.76 4.16 8.73
C ARG A 30 4.61 3.25 9.17
N LYS A 31 3.38 3.76 9.07
CA LYS A 31 2.18 3.08 9.58
C LYS A 31 1.27 2.68 8.43
N ALA A 32 1.19 1.38 8.14
CA ALA A 32 0.19 0.81 7.25
C ALA A 32 -0.98 0.30 8.12
N LEU A 33 -2.15 0.93 7.98
CA LEU A 33 -3.32 0.64 8.79
C LEU A 33 -4.48 0.16 7.92
N VAL A 34 -5.29 -0.72 8.48
CA VAL A 34 -6.52 -1.21 7.86
C VAL A 34 -7.70 -0.76 8.71
N LEU A 35 -8.76 -0.32 8.05
CA LEU A 35 -10.03 -0.03 8.67
C LEU A 35 -11.15 -0.86 8.03
N ASN A 36 -11.53 -1.94 8.71
CA ASN A 36 -12.60 -2.84 8.27
C ASN A 36 -13.98 -2.26 8.63
N THR A 37 -14.58 -1.54 7.68
CA THR A 37 -15.96 -1.04 7.76
C THR A 37 -16.96 -1.86 6.95
N CYS A 38 -16.50 -2.54 5.91
CA CYS A 38 -17.34 -3.40 5.08
C CYS A 38 -17.69 -4.69 5.83
N PRO A 39 -18.97 -5.09 5.89
CA PRO A 39 -19.37 -6.32 6.56
C PRO A 39 -19.08 -7.58 5.73
N PHE A 40 -18.69 -7.43 4.46
CA PHE A 40 -18.48 -8.56 3.54
C PHE A 40 -17.01 -8.80 3.20
N VAL A 41 -16.18 -7.76 3.31
CA VAL A 41 -14.76 -7.81 2.95
C VAL A 41 -13.93 -7.46 4.17
N GLU A 42 -13.10 -8.40 4.60
CA GLU A 42 -12.08 -8.17 5.61
C GLU A 42 -10.74 -7.94 4.90
N LEU A 43 -10.18 -6.74 5.05
CA LEU A 43 -8.85 -6.39 4.57
C LEU A 43 -7.78 -6.84 5.59
N SER A 44 -6.62 -7.24 5.08
CA SER A 44 -5.49 -7.70 5.88
C SER A 44 -4.15 -7.53 5.15
N GLU A 45 -3.03 -7.72 5.86
CA GLU A 45 -1.67 -7.69 5.29
C GLU A 45 -1.34 -6.40 4.50
N PHE A 46 -1.96 -5.28 4.86
CA PHE A 46 -1.68 -4.02 4.20
C PHE A 46 -0.24 -3.58 4.44
N SER A 47 0.46 -3.30 3.35
CA SER A 47 1.80 -2.75 3.38
C SER A 47 1.99 -1.73 2.27
N PHE A 48 2.88 -0.78 2.49
CA PHE A 48 3.30 0.15 1.46
C PHE A 48 4.79 0.46 1.53
N ALA A 49 5.31 0.99 0.42
CA ALA A 49 6.65 1.53 0.32
C ALA A 49 6.68 2.78 -0.56
N ASN A 50 7.38 3.81 -0.09
CA ASN A 50 7.85 4.91 -0.92
C ASN A 50 9.08 4.41 -1.67
N ARG A 51 9.06 4.45 -3.00
CA ARG A 51 10.18 4.06 -3.86
C ARG A 51 10.62 5.22 -4.71
N TYR A 52 11.92 5.48 -4.73
CA TYR A 52 12.51 6.43 -5.65
C TYR A 52 12.82 5.70 -6.96
N SER A 53 12.40 6.29 -8.07
CA SER A 53 12.87 5.93 -9.41
C SER A 53 13.48 7.17 -10.04
N ASP A 54 14.33 7.00 -11.06
CA ASP A 54 15.11 8.06 -11.71
C ASP A 54 14.33 9.32 -12.13
N ARG A 55 12.99 9.26 -12.16
CA ARG A 55 12.11 10.36 -12.62
C ARG A 55 10.99 10.74 -11.65
N SER A 56 10.74 9.98 -10.58
CA SER A 56 9.68 10.28 -9.60
C SER A 56 9.78 9.39 -8.38
N THR A 57 9.19 9.82 -7.26
CA THR A 57 8.79 8.87 -6.22
C THR A 57 7.54 8.10 -6.64
N ARG A 58 7.38 6.92 -6.09
CA ARG A 58 6.30 5.97 -6.37
C ARG A 58 5.80 5.44 -5.05
N PHE A 59 4.49 5.25 -4.97
CA PHE A 59 3.86 4.60 -3.84
C PHE A 59 3.43 3.20 -4.27
N LEU A 60 4.18 2.22 -3.78
CA LEU A 60 3.87 0.80 -3.95
C LEU A 60 3.02 0.36 -2.76
N GLN A 61 1.94 -0.34 -3.03
CA GLN A 61 1.09 -0.92 -1.99
C GLN A 61 0.74 -2.37 -2.30
N ASN A 62 0.61 -3.18 -1.26
CA ASN A 62 0.12 -4.54 -1.32
C ASN A 62 -0.94 -4.74 -0.24
N LEU A 63 -1.97 -5.52 -0.56
CA LEU A 63 -3.10 -5.74 0.32
C LEU A 63 -3.70 -7.12 0.05
N SER A 64 -4.10 -7.80 1.12
CA SER A 64 -4.88 -9.03 1.08
C SER A 64 -6.31 -8.75 1.53
N TRP A 65 -7.24 -9.57 1.09
CA TRP A 65 -8.64 -9.47 1.52
C TRP A 65 -9.31 -10.83 1.54
N LYS A 66 -10.34 -10.96 2.36
CA LYS A 66 -11.15 -12.15 2.49
C LYS A 66 -12.63 -11.82 2.36
N ASN A 67 -13.38 -12.65 1.64
CA ASN A 67 -14.83 -12.62 1.70
C ASN A 67 -15.31 -13.26 3.01
N VAL A 68 -15.85 -12.45 3.91
CA VAL A 68 -16.41 -12.87 5.20
C VAL A 68 -17.95 -12.84 5.23
N GLY A 69 -18.57 -12.47 4.10
CA GLY A 69 -20.01 -12.47 3.94
C GLY A 69 -20.58 -13.87 3.64
N GLU A 70 -21.89 -13.91 3.37
CA GLU A 70 -22.62 -15.16 3.11
C GLU A 70 -22.77 -15.48 1.61
N GLN A 71 -22.32 -14.58 0.73
CA GLN A 71 -22.42 -14.77 -0.72
C GLN A 71 -21.19 -14.26 -1.47
N PRO A 72 -20.97 -14.69 -2.74
CA PRO A 72 -19.83 -14.25 -3.52
C PRO A 72 -19.84 -12.73 -3.78
N ILE A 73 -18.65 -12.15 -3.86
CA ILE A 73 -18.45 -10.72 -4.13
C ILE A 73 -17.98 -10.56 -5.57
N VAL A 74 -18.72 -9.77 -6.34
CA VAL A 74 -18.43 -9.52 -7.76
C VAL A 74 -17.32 -8.50 -7.92
N ALA A 75 -17.37 -7.42 -7.15
CA ALA A 75 -16.37 -6.37 -7.17
C ALA A 75 -16.43 -5.53 -5.89
N PHE A 76 -15.35 -4.85 -5.55
CA PHE A 76 -15.33 -3.86 -4.46
C PHE A 76 -14.29 -2.77 -4.73
N GLU A 77 -14.50 -1.59 -4.15
CA GLU A 77 -13.58 -0.45 -4.26
C GLU A 77 -12.77 -0.31 -2.97
N ILE A 78 -11.45 -0.37 -3.11
CA ILE A 78 -10.50 -0.08 -2.03
C ILE A 78 -10.06 1.36 -2.15
N VAL A 79 -10.04 2.06 -1.02
CA VAL A 79 -9.59 3.45 -0.90
C VAL A 79 -8.45 3.51 0.09
N ILE A 80 -7.47 4.34 -0.23
CA ILE A 80 -6.24 4.51 0.55
C ILE A 80 -6.09 5.99 0.85
N LEU A 81 -6.18 6.31 2.13
CA LEU A 81 -5.84 7.62 2.65
C LEU A 81 -4.34 7.65 2.92
N LYS A 82 -3.67 8.73 2.51
CA LYS A 82 -2.23 8.93 2.64
C LYS A 82 -1.95 10.22 3.41
N TYR A 83 -1.00 10.15 4.32
CA TYR A 83 -0.57 11.25 5.16
C TYR A 83 0.95 11.35 5.19
N ASP A 84 1.44 12.58 5.18
CA ASP A 84 2.87 12.88 5.33
C ASP A 84 3.35 12.68 6.79
N PRO A 85 4.66 12.81 7.09
CA PRO A 85 5.19 12.69 8.45
C PRO A 85 4.65 13.72 9.44
N PHE A 86 3.96 14.76 8.95
CA PHE A 86 3.36 15.83 9.73
C PHE A 86 1.83 15.69 9.83
N ASN A 87 1.29 14.50 9.51
CA ASN A 87 -0.13 14.17 9.54
C ASN A 87 -1.00 15.00 8.58
N ARG A 88 -0.41 15.60 7.54
CA ARG A 88 -1.16 16.33 6.51
C ARG A 88 -1.64 15.36 5.43
N ARG A 89 -2.90 15.52 5.02
CA ARG A 89 -3.51 14.71 3.97
C ARG A 89 -2.80 14.95 2.63
N GLN A 90 -2.28 13.89 2.03
CA GLN A 90 -1.78 13.88 0.64
C GLN A 90 -2.90 13.42 -0.32
N ILE A 91 -2.64 13.36 -1.63
CA ILE A 91 -3.59 12.74 -2.56
C ILE A 91 -3.60 11.22 -2.33
N GLY A 92 -4.77 10.66 -2.02
CA GLY A 92 -4.99 9.24 -1.83
C GLY A 92 -5.10 8.46 -3.13
N THR A 93 -5.28 7.15 -3.02
CA THR A 93 -5.55 6.28 -4.17
C THR A 93 -6.84 5.51 -3.98
N LYS A 94 -7.45 5.14 -5.10
CA LYS A 94 -8.53 4.16 -5.14
C LYS A 94 -8.35 3.23 -6.32
N TRP A 95 -8.76 1.99 -6.15
CA TRP A 95 -8.92 1.07 -7.27
C TRP A 95 -10.07 0.11 -7.02
N THR A 96 -10.59 -0.42 -8.12
CA THR A 96 -11.63 -1.45 -8.11
C THR A 96 -10.96 -2.81 -8.24
N VAL A 97 -11.27 -3.71 -7.31
CA VAL A 97 -10.97 -5.13 -7.44
C VAL A 97 -12.15 -5.80 -8.12
N THR A 98 -11.90 -6.44 -9.25
CA THR A 98 -12.91 -7.17 -10.03
C THR A 98 -12.78 -8.64 -9.73
N GLY A 99 -13.46 -9.14 -8.70
CA GLY A 99 -13.42 -10.55 -8.33
C GLY A 99 -12.32 -10.89 -7.32
N VAL A 100 -11.42 -11.80 -7.68
CA VAL A 100 -10.37 -12.32 -6.78
C VAL A 100 -9.19 -11.35 -6.65
N ASP A 101 -8.78 -10.74 -7.76
CA ASP A 101 -7.70 -9.74 -7.89
C ASP A 101 -8.01 -8.78 -9.05
N SER A 102 -7.17 -7.78 -9.33
CA SER A 102 -7.45 -6.79 -10.40
C SER A 102 -7.41 -7.36 -11.83
N ALA A 103 -6.90 -8.59 -12.01
CA ALA A 103 -6.82 -9.26 -13.31
C ALA A 103 -7.79 -10.45 -13.45
N ASN A 104 -8.35 -10.95 -12.34
CA ASN A 104 -9.20 -12.14 -12.31
C ASN A 104 -10.66 -11.81 -11.98
N TRP A 105 -11.46 -11.72 -13.04
CA TRP A 105 -12.86 -11.29 -13.04
C TRP A 105 -13.85 -12.30 -12.44
N ARG A 106 -13.39 -13.46 -11.97
CA ARG A 106 -14.26 -14.39 -11.27
C ARG A 106 -14.66 -13.81 -9.91
N PRO A 107 -15.94 -13.85 -9.52
CA PRO A 107 -16.36 -13.44 -8.19
C PRO A 107 -15.55 -14.13 -7.09
N LEU A 108 -15.22 -13.37 -6.04
CA LEU A 108 -14.55 -13.87 -4.84
C LEU A 108 -15.54 -14.71 -4.04
N ALA A 109 -15.29 -16.02 -3.95
CA ALA A 109 -16.19 -16.94 -3.26
C ALA A 109 -16.18 -16.71 -1.74
N VAL A 110 -17.18 -17.22 -1.04
CA VAL A 110 -17.28 -17.12 0.43
C VAL A 110 -16.08 -17.80 1.08
N GLY A 111 -15.43 -17.11 2.02
CA GLY A 111 -14.24 -17.58 2.70
C GLY A 111 -12.95 -17.53 1.87
N GLU A 112 -13.03 -17.20 0.58
CA GLU A 112 -11.88 -17.09 -0.30
C GLU A 112 -11.05 -15.85 0.03
N ILE A 113 -9.73 -15.97 -0.14
CA ILE A 113 -8.75 -14.90 0.05
C ILE A 113 -8.23 -14.48 -1.33
N GLY A 114 -8.23 -13.17 -1.58
CA GLY A 114 -7.53 -12.54 -2.69
C GLY A 114 -6.40 -11.66 -2.19
N LYS A 115 -5.51 -11.28 -3.10
CA LYS A 115 -4.41 -10.36 -2.84
C LYS A 115 -4.00 -9.65 -4.10
N ASP A 116 -3.58 -8.40 -3.96
CA ASP A 116 -3.06 -7.63 -5.08
C ASP A 116 -2.19 -6.47 -4.60
N GLY A 117 -1.51 -5.82 -5.54
CA GLY A 117 -0.75 -4.61 -5.29
C GLY A 117 -0.85 -3.65 -6.46
N THR A 118 -0.83 -2.36 -6.14
CA THR A 118 -0.82 -1.32 -7.18
C THR A 118 0.36 -0.39 -6.96
N LEU A 119 0.68 0.36 -8.02
CA LEU A 119 1.68 1.41 -7.97
C LEU A 119 1.03 2.72 -8.41
N SER A 120 1.16 3.77 -7.60
CA SER A 120 0.81 5.13 -7.99
C SER A 120 2.06 6.00 -8.14
N TYR A 121 1.95 6.99 -9.01
CA TYR A 121 2.99 7.98 -9.29
C TYR A 121 2.66 9.28 -8.55
N GLY A 122 3.68 9.93 -7.99
CA GLY A 122 3.56 11.22 -7.32
C GLY A 122 4.69 11.43 -6.32
N ASP A 123 4.95 12.68 -5.92
CA ASP A 123 5.90 13.05 -4.87
C ASP A 123 5.33 12.69 -3.49
N GLU A 124 5.46 11.42 -3.14
CA GLU A 124 4.75 10.80 -2.03
C GLU A 124 5.72 10.36 -0.94
N GLU A 125 6.04 11.27 -0.02
CA GLU A 125 6.69 10.95 1.26
C GLU A 125 5.63 10.46 2.25
N VAL A 126 5.00 9.31 1.99
CA VAL A 126 3.91 8.82 2.84
C VAL A 126 4.48 8.24 4.12
N PHE A 127 3.94 8.68 5.25
CA PHE A 127 4.29 8.16 6.59
C PHE A 127 3.18 7.28 7.14
N THR A 128 1.92 7.72 7.05
CA THR A 128 0.76 6.93 7.47
C THR A 128 -0.14 6.68 6.26
N SER A 129 -0.55 5.44 6.07
CA SER A 129 -1.50 5.04 5.05
C SER A 129 -2.61 4.20 5.65
N ILE A 130 -3.86 4.43 5.25
CA ILE A 130 -5.04 3.77 5.80
C ILE A 130 -5.89 3.22 4.67
N ALA A 131 -6.07 1.90 4.64
CA ALA A 131 -6.90 1.21 3.67
C ALA A 131 -8.29 0.91 4.22
N TYR A 132 -9.33 1.13 3.41
CA TYR A 132 -10.70 0.72 3.72
C TYR A 132 -11.48 0.37 2.43
N VAL A 133 -12.58 -0.36 2.57
CA VAL A 133 -13.49 -0.66 1.46
C VAL A 133 -14.63 0.35 1.44
N ARG A 134 -14.81 1.03 0.31
CA ARG A 134 -15.87 2.04 0.16
C ARG A 134 -17.17 1.47 -0.38
N HIS A 135 -17.07 0.58 -1.35
CA HIS A 135 -18.21 -0.05 -2.01
C HIS A 135 -17.95 -1.54 -2.19
N ALA A 136 -18.99 -2.36 -2.09
CA ALA A 136 -18.95 -3.78 -2.42
C ALA A 136 -20.21 -4.17 -3.19
N ARG A 137 -20.04 -4.93 -4.28
CA ARG A 137 -21.13 -5.48 -5.09
C ARG A 137 -21.19 -6.99 -4.90
N LEU A 138 -22.33 -7.48 -4.45
CA LEU A 138 -22.57 -8.89 -4.20
C LEU A 138 -23.16 -9.59 -5.43
N ALA A 139 -23.17 -10.92 -5.42
CA ALA A 139 -23.62 -11.75 -6.54
C ALA A 139 -25.11 -11.57 -6.90
N ASP A 140 -25.95 -11.22 -5.93
CA ASP A 140 -27.38 -10.92 -6.12
C ASP A 140 -27.63 -9.52 -6.73
N GLY A 141 -26.58 -8.73 -6.95
CA GLY A 141 -26.66 -7.36 -7.45
C GLY A 141 -26.75 -6.29 -6.37
N THR A 142 -26.85 -6.66 -5.09
CA THR A 142 -26.81 -5.73 -3.96
C THR A 142 -25.50 -4.95 -3.96
N ILE A 143 -25.60 -3.64 -3.75
CA ILE A 143 -24.45 -2.75 -3.58
C ILE A 143 -24.47 -2.19 -2.17
N TRP A 144 -23.41 -2.48 -1.43
CA TRP A 144 -23.13 -1.84 -0.16
C TRP A 144 -22.19 -0.66 -0.35
N SER A 145 -22.38 0.37 0.46
CA SER A 145 -21.52 1.54 0.53
C SER A 145 -21.24 1.88 1.98
N VAL A 146 -20.03 2.34 2.26
CA VAL A 146 -19.66 2.84 3.59
C VAL A 146 -20.49 4.07 3.94
N ASP A 147 -20.87 4.19 5.22
CA ASP A 147 -21.43 5.41 5.78
C ASP A 147 -20.29 6.38 6.14
N ASP A 148 -20.32 7.59 5.58
CA ASP A 148 -19.25 8.58 5.75
C ASP A 148 -19.09 9.03 7.22
N ALA A 149 -20.19 9.05 8.00
CA ALA A 149 -20.16 9.46 9.40
C ALA A 149 -19.56 8.35 10.29
N GLU A 150 -19.96 7.09 10.06
CA GLU A 150 -19.35 5.92 10.71
C GLU A 150 -17.85 5.83 10.39
N LEU A 151 -17.48 6.00 9.12
CA LEU A 151 -16.09 6.01 8.68
C LEU A 151 -15.28 7.07 9.42
N SER A 152 -15.80 8.30 9.47
CA SER A 152 -15.16 9.42 10.16
C SER A 152 -14.97 9.15 11.65
N ALA A 153 -15.98 8.57 12.32
CA ALA A 153 -15.88 8.21 13.73
C ALA A 153 -14.81 7.13 13.97
N LYS A 154 -14.79 6.09 13.13
CA LYS A 154 -13.81 5.00 13.21
C LYS A 154 -12.38 5.49 12.94
N LEU A 155 -12.18 6.38 11.97
CA LEU A 155 -10.87 6.97 11.67
C LEU A 155 -10.31 7.73 12.88
N ARG A 156 -11.12 8.55 13.56
CA ARG A 156 -10.71 9.25 14.79
C ARG A 156 -10.34 8.26 15.91
N GLY A 157 -10.95 7.08 15.93
CA GLY A 157 -10.67 6.01 16.89
C GLY A 157 -9.32 5.30 16.70
N LEU A 158 -8.65 5.46 15.54
CA LEU A 158 -7.38 4.76 15.26
C LEU A 158 -6.18 5.28 16.08
N GLY A 159 -6.31 6.39 16.79
CA GLY A 159 -5.23 6.93 17.63
C GLY A 159 -3.97 7.33 16.86
N THR A 160 -4.11 7.70 15.58
CA THR A 160 -2.99 8.06 14.70
C THR A 160 -2.34 9.40 15.04
N GLY A 161 -3.01 10.24 15.84
CA GLY A 161 -2.62 11.63 16.07
C GLY A 161 -3.01 12.57 14.93
N ILE A 162 -3.72 12.07 13.91
CA ILE A 162 -4.29 12.87 12.82
C ILE A 162 -5.57 13.52 13.34
N SER A 163 -5.58 14.86 13.39
CA SER A 163 -6.73 15.65 13.87
C SER A 163 -7.75 15.94 12.76
N ASP A 164 -7.31 15.99 11.51
CA ASP A 164 -8.13 16.20 10.33
C ASP A 164 -7.76 15.15 9.26
N PHE A 165 -8.73 14.28 8.95
CA PHE A 165 -8.58 13.24 7.92
C PHE A 165 -8.86 13.78 6.50
N GLY A 166 -9.25 15.05 6.37
CA GLY A 166 -9.68 15.66 5.12
C GLY A 166 -10.97 15.04 4.58
N ASP A 167 -11.19 15.18 3.26
CA ASP A 167 -12.25 14.42 2.61
C ASP A 167 -11.90 12.93 2.62
N VAL A 168 -12.77 12.12 3.21
CA VAL A 168 -12.63 10.66 3.28
C VAL A 168 -13.06 9.99 1.98
N LYS A 169 -13.75 10.72 1.11
CA LYS A 169 -14.05 10.27 -0.25
C LYS A 169 -12.76 10.15 -1.06
N PRO A 170 -12.74 9.26 -2.07
CA PRO A 170 -11.59 9.12 -2.94
C PRO A 170 -11.34 10.41 -3.70
N ASP A 171 -10.07 10.78 -3.76
CA ASP A 171 -9.62 11.90 -4.56
C ASP A 171 -10.01 11.73 -6.04
N PRO A 172 -10.32 12.84 -6.74
CA PRO A 172 -10.56 12.80 -8.17
C PRO A 172 -9.30 12.32 -8.90
N LYS A 173 -9.47 11.58 -9.99
CA LYS A 173 -8.33 11.16 -10.81
C LYS A 173 -7.58 12.41 -11.31
N PRO A 174 -6.24 12.44 -11.24
CA PRO A 174 -5.46 13.52 -11.84
C PRO A 174 -5.85 13.69 -13.32
N LYS A 175 -6.04 14.94 -13.77
CA LYS A 175 -6.23 15.21 -15.20
C LYS A 175 -4.96 14.75 -15.92
N GLN A 176 -5.10 13.82 -16.86
CA GLN A 176 -4.02 13.49 -17.79
C GLN A 176 -3.75 14.75 -18.61
N LEU A 177 -2.55 15.32 -18.47
CA LEU A 177 -2.05 16.41 -19.29
C LEU A 177 -1.46 15.87 -20.59
#